data_AF-A0A7V5G513-F1
#
_entry.id   AF-A0A7V5G513-F1
#
_cell.length_a   1.000
_cell.length_b   1.000
_cell.length_c   1.000
_cell.angle_alpha   90.00
_cell.angle_beta   90.00
_cell.angle_gamma   90.00
#
_symmetry.space_group_name_H-M   'P 1'
#
loop_
_entity.id
_entity.type
_entity.pdbx_description
1 polymer ?
#
loop_
_entity_poly.entity_id
_entity_poly.type
_entity_poly.pdbx_seq_one_letter_code
_entity_poly.pdbx_strand_id
1 'polypeptide(L)'
;MFKYVLFHYTKNMLILLFTLSGLFTGLDFLIGGTNLPSFNIKVLYIFNRWQESLNLLYPLAIIFGGIWTKISFIKQNTLGALYALGVSRIELFQPFLFASFLTYLIFVGLNFTTFALASDVANALKKHQYNIKST
;
A
#
# COMPACT_ATOMS: atom_id res chain seq x y z
N MET A 1 20.90 -15.53 -3.93
CA MET A 1 20.44 -14.39 -4.77
C MET A 1 18.95 -14.11 -4.64
N PHE A 2 18.05 -15.09 -4.88
CA PHE A 2 16.60 -14.90 -4.81
C PHE A 2 16.14 -14.21 -3.52
N LYS A 3 16.55 -14.70 -2.35
CA LYS A 3 16.23 -14.12 -1.03
C LYS A 3 16.67 -12.66 -0.90
N TYR A 4 17.82 -12.30 -1.48
CA TYR A 4 18.37 -10.94 -1.42
C TYR A 4 17.49 -9.98 -2.23
N VAL A 5 17.22 -10.30 -3.50
CA VAL A 5 16.37 -9.48 -4.37
C VAL A 5 14.95 -9.38 -3.78
N LEU A 6 14.41 -10.50 -3.30
CA LEU A 6 13.10 -10.56 -2.64
C LEU A 6 13.03 -9.62 -1.44
N PHE A 7 14.02 -9.67 -0.53
CA PHE A 7 14.06 -8.82 0.65
C PHE A 7 14.09 -7.33 0.30
N HIS A 8 14.95 -6.94 -0.64
CA HIS A 8 15.04 -5.54 -1.08
C HIS A 8 13.76 -5.06 -1.76
N TYR A 9 13.17 -5.90 -2.62
CA TYR A 9 11.91 -5.60 -3.27
C TYR A 9 10.76 -5.43 -2.27
N THR A 10 10.55 -6.41 -1.38
CA THR A 10 9.46 -6.36 -0.40
C THR A 10 9.62 -5.17 0.54
N LYS A 11 10.84 -4.86 1.00
CA LYS A 11 11.09 -3.68 1.82
C LYS A 11 10.70 -2.39 1.11
N ASN A 12 11.15 -2.20 -0.14
CA ASN A 12 10.85 -1.00 -0.92
C ASN A 12 9.34 -0.89 -1.23
N MET A 13 8.70 -2.00 -1.59
CA MET A 13 7.26 -2.06 -1.82
C MET A 13 6.46 -1.69 -0.58
N LEU A 14 6.81 -2.21 0.60
CA LEU A 14 6.11 -1.88 1.86
C LEU A 14 6.29 -0.42 2.26
N ILE A 15 7.50 0.13 2.12
CA ILE A 15 7.74 1.55 2.36
C ILE A 15 6.83 2.39 1.47
N LEU A 16 6.80 2.11 0.16
CA LEU A 16 5.93 2.82 -0.78
C LEU A 16 4.44 2.64 -0.44
N LEU A 17 4.00 1.43 -0.09
CA LEU A 17 2.62 1.16 0.28
C LEU A 17 2.17 2.02 1.47
N PHE A 18 2.96 2.04 2.54
CA PHE A 18 2.63 2.83 3.73
C PHE A 18 2.73 4.33 3.47
N THR A 19 3.73 4.78 2.71
CA THR A 19 3.84 6.19 2.32
C THR A 19 2.66 6.64 1.47
N LEU A 20 2.32 5.91 0.40
CA LEU A 20 1.23 6.29 -0.49
C LEU A 20 -0.13 6.24 0.24
N SER A 21 -0.41 5.16 0.98
CA SER A 21 -1.67 5.02 1.71
C SER A 21 -1.81 6.04 2.85
N GLY A 22 -0.71 6.31 3.56
CA GLY A 22 -0.67 7.32 4.63
C GLY A 22 -0.88 8.73 4.09
N LEU A 23 -0.23 9.09 2.98
CA LEU A 23 -0.43 10.39 2.33
C LEU A 23 -1.87 10.53 1.81
N PHE A 24 -2.41 9.51 1.16
CA PHE A 24 -3.78 9.54 0.65
C PHE A 24 -4.80 9.70 1.78
N THR A 25 -4.69 8.91 2.84
CA THR A 25 -5.59 9.01 4.01
C THR A 25 -5.40 10.33 4.76
N GLY A 26 -4.16 10.81 4.87
CA GLY A 26 -3.86 12.09 5.50
C GLY A 26 -4.51 13.25 4.76
N LEU A 27 -4.42 13.29 3.43
CA LEU A 27 -5.08 14.29 2.60
C LEU A 27 -6.60 14.21 2.73
N ASP A 28 -7.18 13.01 2.66
CA ASP A 28 -8.62 12.81 2.83
C ASP A 28 -9.11 13.28 4.22
N PHE A 29 -8.34 13.01 5.26
CA PHE A 29 -8.63 13.49 6.61
C PHE A 29 -8.57 15.02 6.70
N LEU A 30 -7.59 15.67 6.06
CA LEU A 30 -7.48 17.13 6.05
C LEU A 30 -8.67 17.80 5.34
N ILE A 31 -9.08 17.24 4.19
CA ILE A 31 -10.14 17.79 3.35
C ILE A 31 -11.53 17.56 3.95
N GLY A 32 -11.79 16.36 4.49
CA GLY A 32 -13.14 15.95 4.89
C GLY A 32 -13.28 15.42 6.30
N GLY A 33 -12.19 14.90 6.90
CA GLY A 33 -12.21 14.25 8.22
C GLY A 33 -11.99 15.19 9.42
N THR A 34 -11.47 16.40 9.20
CA THR A 34 -11.24 17.39 10.28
C THR A 34 -12.54 17.87 10.94
N ASN A 35 -13.62 17.90 10.18
CA ASN A 35 -14.94 18.39 10.59
C ASN A 35 -15.72 17.43 11.51
N LEU A 36 -15.18 16.24 11.79
CA LEU A 36 -15.82 15.25 12.66
C LEU A 36 -15.85 15.76 14.13
N PRO A 37 -17.00 15.83 14.86
CA PRO A 37 -17.11 16.33 16.24
C PRO A 37 -16.21 15.71 17.29
N SER A 38 -15.96 14.39 17.27
CA SER A 38 -15.32 13.69 18.39
C SER A 38 -14.04 12.98 17.97
N PHE A 39 -13.02 13.03 18.84
CA PHE A 39 -11.73 12.38 18.58
C PHE A 39 -11.86 10.88 18.31
N ASN A 40 -12.72 10.18 19.04
CA ASN A 40 -12.97 8.75 18.85
C ASN A 40 -13.46 8.45 17.41
N ILE A 41 -14.34 9.29 16.87
CA ILE A 41 -14.87 9.15 15.51
C ILE A 41 -13.79 9.49 14.48
N LYS A 42 -12.92 10.47 14.76
CA LYS A 42 -11.76 10.80 13.91
C LYS A 42 -10.80 9.62 13.78
N VAL A 43 -10.44 8.99 14.88
CA VAL A 43 -9.56 7.81 14.89
C VAL A 43 -10.18 6.66 14.09
N LEU A 44 -11.47 6.38 14.33
CA LEU A 44 -12.19 5.33 13.61
C LEU A 44 -12.29 5.63 12.11
N TYR A 45 -12.55 6.88 11.74
CA TYR A 45 -12.58 7.33 10.35
C TYR A 45 -11.22 7.13 9.66
N ILE A 46 -10.14 7.62 10.27
CA ILE A 46 -8.78 7.50 9.72
C ILE A 46 -8.41 6.03 9.54
N PHE A 47 -8.73 5.17 10.51
CA PHE A 47 -8.42 3.75 10.43
C PHE A 47 -9.14 3.05 9.27
N ASN A 48 -10.44 3.32 9.10
CA ASN A 48 -11.23 2.75 8.00
C ASN A 48 -10.78 3.31 6.64
N ARG A 49 -10.50 4.62 6.54
CA ARG A 49 -9.99 5.22 5.31
C ARG A 49 -8.60 4.73 4.96
N TRP A 50 -7.76 4.44 5.94
CA TRP A 50 -6.45 3.84 5.70
C TRP A 50 -6.54 2.44 5.11
N GLN A 51 -7.45 1.62 5.62
CA GLN A 51 -7.72 0.30 5.04
C GLN A 51 -8.16 0.39 3.57
N GLU A 52 -9.13 1.25 3.28
CA GLU A 52 -9.56 1.48 1.90
C GLU A 52 -8.41 1.97 1.00
N SER A 53 -7.59 2.89 1.51
CA SER A 53 -6.42 3.40 0.78
C SER A 53 -5.41 2.30 0.50
N LEU A 54 -5.17 1.41 1.46
CA LEU A 54 -4.32 0.24 1.26
C LEU A 54 -4.88 -0.66 0.15
N ASN A 55 -6.21 -0.87 0.10
CA ASN A 55 -6.85 -1.68 -0.95
C ASN A 55 -6.71 -1.05 -2.34
N LEU A 56 -6.82 0.27 -2.42
CA LEU A 56 -6.72 0.98 -3.70
C LEU A 56 -5.28 1.07 -4.20
N LEU A 57 -4.31 1.21 -3.29
CA LEU A 57 -2.93 1.57 -3.61
C LEU A 57 -1.96 0.39 -3.62
N TYR A 58 -2.32 -0.79 -3.12
CA TYR A 58 -1.42 -1.95 -3.16
C TYR A 58 -0.98 -2.37 -4.58
N PRO A 59 -1.83 -2.31 -5.64
CA PRO A 59 -1.37 -2.66 -6.98
C PRO A 59 -0.30 -1.68 -7.47
N LEU A 60 -0.46 -0.40 -7.12
CA LEU A 60 0.48 0.65 -7.47
C LEU A 60 1.80 0.50 -6.71
N ALA A 61 1.74 0.16 -5.42
CA ALA A 61 2.92 -0.10 -4.60
C ALA A 61 3.74 -1.30 -5.09
N ILE A 62 3.08 -2.37 -5.56
CA ILE A 62 3.73 -3.54 -6.17
C ILE A 62 4.58 -3.11 -7.38
N ILE A 63 4.01 -2.30 -8.27
CA ILE A 63 4.68 -1.83 -9.50
C ILE A 63 5.82 -0.87 -9.14
N PHE A 64 5.54 0.15 -8.35
CA PHE A 64 6.53 1.17 -7.98
C PHE A 64 7.66 0.62 -7.11
N GLY A 65 7.38 -0.33 -6.22
CA GLY A 65 8.41 -1.05 -5.48
C GLY A 65 9.37 -1.80 -6.40
N GLY A 66 8.86 -2.33 -7.51
CA GLY A 66 9.65 -3.04 -8.52
C GLY A 66 10.58 -2.09 -9.26
N ILE A 67 10.02 -0.98 -9.72
CA ILE A 67 10.74 0.09 -10.40
C ILE A 67 11.83 0.66 -9.48
N TRP A 68 11.48 1.01 -8.23
CA TRP A 68 12.43 1.59 -7.29
C TRP A 68 13.58 0.64 -6.96
N THR A 69 13.28 -0.64 -6.75
CA THR A 69 14.30 -1.67 -6.50
C THR A 69 15.24 -1.82 -7.69
N LYS A 70 14.70 -1.84 -8.92
CA LYS A 70 15.51 -1.88 -10.14
C LYS A 70 16.42 -0.66 -10.25
N ILE A 71 15.89 0.54 -10.02
CA ILE A 71 16.67 1.79 -10.01
C ILE A 71 17.79 1.73 -8.96
N SER A 72 17.46 1.29 -7.74
CA SER A 72 18.43 1.13 -6.66
C SER A 72 19.56 0.18 -7.05
N PHE A 73 19.23 -0.94 -7.69
CA PHE A 73 20.23 -1.92 -8.12
C PHE A 73 21.12 -1.44 -9.26
N ILE A 74 20.58 -0.61 -10.16
CA ILE A 74 21.35 0.06 -11.21
C ILE A 74 22.32 1.06 -10.57
N LYS A 75 21.84 1.93 -9.67
CA LYS A 75 22.65 2.96 -9.00
C LYS A 75 23.79 2.39 -8.15
N GLN A 76 23.59 1.21 -7.56
CA GLN A 76 24.58 0.54 -6.71
C GLN A 76 25.48 -0.43 -7.49
N ASN A 77 25.41 -0.45 -8.83
CA ASN A 77 26.12 -1.41 -9.71
C ASN A 77 25.82 -2.90 -9.43
N THR A 78 24.95 -3.22 -8.47
CA THR A 78 24.47 -4.58 -8.17
C THR A 78 23.87 -5.27 -9.39
N LEU A 79 23.10 -4.57 -10.23
CA LEU A 79 22.52 -5.19 -11.42
C LEU A 79 23.60 -5.64 -12.41
N GLY A 80 24.63 -4.83 -12.61
CA GLY A 80 25.77 -5.16 -13.47
C GLY A 80 26.60 -6.32 -12.92
N ALA A 81 26.86 -6.32 -11.60
CA ALA A 81 27.55 -7.41 -10.93
C ALA A 81 26.79 -8.74 -11.03
N LEU A 82 25.46 -8.72 -10.88
CA LEU A 82 24.62 -9.91 -11.02
C LEU A 82 24.68 -10.48 -12.45
N TYR A 83 24.63 -9.64 -13.48
CA TYR A 83 24.78 -10.10 -14.85
C TYR A 83 26.18 -10.65 -15.15
N ALA A 84 27.23 -10.06 -14.58
CA ALA A 84 28.60 -10.58 -14.72
C ALA A 84 28.79 -11.96 -14.06
N LEU A 85 27.99 -12.26 -13.03
CA LEU A 85 27.95 -13.57 -12.36
C LEU A 85 27.12 -14.62 -13.13
N GLY A 86 26.64 -14.30 -14.33
CA GLY A 86 25.90 -15.23 -15.19
C GLY A 86 24.40 -15.31 -14.89
N VAL A 87 23.86 -14.42 -14.06
CA VAL A 87 22.42 -14.41 -13.74
C VAL A 87 21.62 -13.99 -14.98
N SER A 88 20.60 -14.77 -15.34
CA SER A 88 19.70 -14.42 -16.41
C SER A 88 18.69 -13.32 -16.02
N ARG A 89 18.14 -12.61 -17.01
CA ARG A 89 17.07 -11.61 -16.78
C ARG A 89 15.83 -12.22 -16.12
N ILE A 90 15.54 -13.49 -16.42
CA ILE A 90 14.33 -14.20 -15.94
C ILE A 90 14.49 -14.53 -14.46
N GLU A 91 15.64 -15.07 -14.05
CA GLU A 91 15.94 -15.38 -12.64
C GLU A 91 15.92 -14.14 -11.75
N LEU A 92 16.34 -12.99 -12.29
CA LEU A 92 16.28 -11.72 -11.58
C LEU A 92 14.83 -11.22 -11.41
N PHE A 93 13.92 -11.59 -12.32
CA PHE A 93 12.52 -11.18 -12.29
C PHE A 93 11.62 -12.09 -11.42
N GLN A 94 11.96 -13.38 -11.29
CA GLN A 94 11.24 -14.33 -10.43
C GLN A 94 10.94 -13.84 -8.99
N PRO A 95 11.87 -13.23 -8.24
CA PRO A 95 11.59 -12.74 -6.89
C PRO A 95 10.55 -11.61 -6.86
N PHE A 96 10.49 -10.78 -7.92
CA PHE A 96 9.47 -9.75 -8.06
C PHE A 96 8.09 -10.38 -8.25
N LEU A 97 7.98 -11.36 -9.15
CA LEU A 97 6.72 -12.08 -9.39
C LEU A 97 6.23 -12.80 -8.13
N PHE A 98 7.12 -13.51 -7.43
CA PHE A 98 6.75 -14.26 -6.23
C PHE A 98 6.21 -13.34 -5.13
N ALA A 99 6.89 -12.23 -4.81
CA ALA A 99 6.39 -11.29 -3.80
C ALA A 99 5.14 -10.54 -4.27
N SER A 100 5.04 -10.18 -5.55
CA SER A 100 3.84 -9.53 -6.10
C SER A 100 2.62 -10.45 -5.98
N PHE A 101 2.79 -11.72 -6.37
CA PHE A 101 1.74 -12.73 -6.29
C PHE A 101 1.32 -13.00 -4.85
N LEU A 102 2.28 -13.16 -3.93
CA LEU A 102 1.98 -13.35 -2.52
C LEU A 102 1.23 -12.15 -1.93
N THR A 103 1.67 -10.94 -2.24
CA THR A 103 1.02 -9.70 -1.79
C THR A 103 -0.40 -9.61 -2.35
N TYR A 104 -0.57 -9.90 -3.64
CA TYR A 104 -1.88 -9.94 -4.28
C TYR A 104 -2.82 -10.95 -3.57
N LEU A 105 -2.35 -12.17 -3.28
CA LEU A 105 -3.14 -13.16 -2.55
C LEU A 105 -3.55 -12.69 -1.15
N ILE A 106 -2.64 -12.02 -0.42
CA ILE A 106 -2.94 -11.45 0.90
C ILE A 106 -4.07 -10.43 0.78
N PHE A 107 -3.98 -9.49 -0.18
CA PHE A 107 -5.00 -8.47 -0.39
C PHE A 107 -6.33 -9.03 -0.89
N VAL A 108 -6.31 -10.04 -1.77
CA VAL A 108 -7.52 -10.77 -2.18
C VAL A 108 -8.17 -11.43 -0.95
N GLY A 109 -7.40 -12.10 -0.10
CA GLY A 109 -7.88 -12.66 1.16
C GLY A 109 -8.50 -11.60 2.08
N LEU A 110 -7.85 -10.44 2.20
CA LEU A 110 -8.38 -9.31 2.98
C LEU A 110 -9.68 -8.76 2.41
N ASN A 111 -9.87 -8.74 1.09
CA ASN A 111 -11.11 -8.25 0.46
C ASN A 111 -12.34 -9.11 0.81
N PHE A 112 -12.18 -10.36 1.26
CA PHE A 112 -13.29 -11.15 1.78
C PHE A 112 -13.70 -10.79 3.22
N THR A 113 -12.99 -9.88 3.87
CA THR A 113 -13.22 -9.46 5.26
C THR A 113 -13.81 -8.04 5.34
N THR A 114 -13.95 -7.50 6.55
CA THR A 114 -14.40 -6.13 6.82
C THR A 114 -13.60 -5.04 6.10
N PHE A 115 -12.42 -5.37 5.55
CA PHE A 115 -11.62 -4.50 4.70
C PHE A 115 -12.37 -3.99 3.46
N ALA A 116 -13.28 -4.79 2.88
CA ALA A 116 -14.12 -4.36 1.75
C ALA A 116 -15.21 -3.36 2.17
N LEU A 117 -15.68 -3.45 3.42
CA LEU A 117 -16.73 -2.58 3.98
C LEU A 117 -16.17 -1.28 4.57
N ALA A 118 -14.84 -1.13 4.65
CA ALA A 118 -14.19 0.00 5.30
C ALA A 118 -14.62 1.36 4.69
N SER A 119 -14.82 1.42 3.36
CA SER A 119 -15.32 2.62 2.68
C SER A 119 -16.74 2.98 3.12
N ASP A 120 -17.63 1.99 3.19
CA ASP A 120 -19.04 2.19 3.58
C ASP A 120 -19.15 2.66 5.03
N VAL A 121 -18.35 2.08 5.93
CA VAL A 121 -18.28 2.50 7.34
C VAL A 121 -17.75 3.93 7.45
N ALA A 122 -16.68 4.28 6.73
CA ALA A 122 -16.14 5.63 6.75
C ALA A 122 -17.16 6.68 6.23
N ASN A 123 -17.88 6.34 5.16
CA ASN A 123 -18.90 7.21 4.58
C ASN A 123 -20.13 7.35 5.49
N ALA A 124 -20.55 6.25 6.14
CA ALA A 124 -21.63 6.27 7.12
C ALA A 124 -21.30 7.20 8.30
N LEU A 125 -20.07 7.14 8.83
CA LEU A 125 -19.61 8.03 9.91
C LEU A 125 -19.70 9.51 9.52
N LYS A 126 -19.30 9.84 8.28
CA LYS A 126 -19.38 11.21 7.75
C LYS A 126 -20.84 11.67 7.56
N LYS A 127 -21.71 10.78 7.05
CA LYS A 127 -23.14 11.06 6.79
C LYS A 127 -23.96 11.21 8.08
N HIS A 128 -23.76 10.36 9.07
CA HIS A 128 -24.49 10.45 10.35
C HIS A 128 -24.17 11.73 11.11
N GLN A 129 -22.95 12.25 11.00
CA GLN A 129 -22.63 13.58 11.56
C GLN A 129 -23.27 14.73 10.81
N TYR A 130 -23.51 14.60 9.50
CA TYR A 130 -24.29 15.60 8.76
C TYR A 130 -25.71 15.69 9.34
N ASN A 131 -26.30 14.57 9.75
CA ASN A 131 -27.61 14.54 10.43
C ASN A 131 -27.57 15.02 11.89
N ILE A 132 -26.45 14.91 12.61
CA ILE A 132 -26.34 15.43 13.99
C ILE A 132 -26.18 16.95 14.01
N LYS A 133 -25.71 17.56 12.91
CA LYS A 133 -25.57 19.03 12.77
C LYS A 133 -26.81 19.76 12.26
N SER A 134 -27.91 19.06 11.94
CA SER A 134 -29.14 19.66 11.41
C SER A 134 -30.29 19.77 12.43
N THR A 135 -29.98 19.86 13.73
CA THR A 135 -30.94 20.14 14.80
C THR A 135 -30.28 21.08 15.79
#